data_AF-A0A528XGF4-F1
#
_entry.id   AF-A0A528XGF4-F1
#
_cell.length_a   1.000
_cell.length_b   1.000
_cell.length_c   1.000
_cell.angle_alpha   90.00
_cell.angle_beta   90.00
_cell.angle_gamma   90.00
#
_symmetry.space_group_name_H-M   'P 1'
#
loop_
_entity.id
_entity.type
_entity.pdbx_description
1 polymer ?
#
loop_
_entity_poly.entity_id
_entity_poly.type
_entity_poly.pdbx_seq_one_letter_code
_entity_poly.pdbx_strand_id
1 'polypeptide(L)'
;YITIEMRHAPFFGWIHDLAAPDPTSIFNLFGLLPFAAPAFLPHMGAWAVVMGITMFLQMRMNPAPPDPTQAAVFTWMPVIFTFMMGSFPAGLVIYWAWNNTLSILQQGVIMKRQGAKIELWDNLAALFRKKPSPAE
;
A
#
# COMPACT_ATOMS: atom_id res chain seq x y z
N TYR A 1 -0.18 4.49 -20.30
CA TYR A 1 -0.69 3.65 -21.39
C TYR A 1 -1.49 2.52 -20.77
N ILE A 2 -2.80 2.48 -20.96
CA ILE A 2 -3.66 1.32 -20.64
C ILE A 2 -3.99 0.70 -22.00
N THR A 3 -3.81 -0.61 -22.17
CA THR A 3 -4.15 -1.26 -23.45
C THR A 3 -5.66 -1.32 -23.61
N ILE A 4 -6.16 -1.30 -24.85
CA ILE A 4 -7.60 -1.37 -25.13
C ILE A 4 -8.24 -2.64 -24.56
N GLU A 5 -7.46 -3.71 -24.44
CA GLU A 5 -7.85 -5.01 -23.86
C GLU A 5 -8.21 -4.94 -22.38
N MET A 6 -7.70 -3.96 -21.63
CA MET A 6 -8.03 -3.81 -20.20
C MET A 6 -9.34 -3.06 -19.97
N ARG A 7 -9.88 -2.41 -21.01
CA ARG A 7 -11.14 -1.69 -20.90
C ARG A 7 -12.29 -2.68 -20.78
N HIS A 8 -13.10 -2.53 -19.72
CA HIS A 8 -14.19 -3.45 -19.39
C HIS A 8 -13.73 -4.90 -19.19
N ALA A 9 -12.43 -5.11 -18.94
CA ALA A 9 -11.91 -6.42 -18.59
C ALA A 9 -12.24 -6.70 -17.12
N PRO A 10 -13.06 -7.74 -16.82
CA PRO A 10 -13.35 -8.11 -15.46
C PRO A 10 -12.14 -8.81 -14.83
N PHE A 11 -12.06 -8.73 -13.51
CA PHE A 11 -11.11 -9.50 -12.72
C PHE A 11 -11.87 -10.33 -11.68
N PHE A 12 -11.58 -10.13 -10.39
CA PHE A 12 -12.14 -10.89 -9.29
C PHE A 12 -13.07 -10.02 -8.43
N GLY A 13 -14.15 -10.63 -7.94
CA GLY A 13 -15.11 -9.98 -7.04
C GLY A 13 -15.84 -8.82 -7.72
N TRP A 14 -15.72 -7.62 -7.14
CA TRP A 14 -16.39 -6.39 -7.57
C TRP A 14 -15.66 -5.63 -8.70
N ILE A 15 -14.48 -6.11 -9.12
CA ILE A 15 -13.72 -5.47 -10.20
C ILE A 15 -14.22 -5.96 -11.55
N HIS A 16 -15.01 -5.12 -12.21
CA HIS A 16 -15.58 -5.40 -13.53
C HIS A 16 -14.87 -4.66 -14.68
N ASP A 17 -13.98 -3.72 -14.36
CA ASP A 17 -13.20 -2.97 -15.35
C ASP A 17 -11.82 -2.62 -14.79
N LEU A 18 -10.77 -3.23 -15.33
CA LEU A 18 -9.39 -2.97 -14.92
C LEU A 18 -8.86 -1.60 -15.34
N ALA A 19 -9.49 -0.96 -16.34
CA ALA A 19 -9.11 0.38 -16.80
C ALA A 19 -9.77 1.50 -15.98
N ALA A 20 -10.82 1.19 -15.22
CA ALA A 20 -11.48 2.13 -14.32
C ALA A 20 -10.87 2.08 -12.90
N PRO A 21 -11.02 3.15 -12.09
CA PRO A 21 -10.72 3.09 -10.66
C PRO A 21 -11.55 2.02 -9.96
N ASP A 22 -11.08 1.54 -8.79
CA ASP A 22 -11.83 0.61 -7.94
C ASP A 22 -13.24 1.20 -7.66
N PRO A 23 -14.34 0.47 -7.81
CA PRO A 23 -15.66 1.01 -7.50
C PRO A 23 -15.91 1.12 -5.99
N THR A 24 -15.11 0.45 -5.16
CA THR A 24 -15.21 0.53 -3.70
C THR A 24 -14.55 1.78 -3.17
N SER A 25 -14.99 2.26 -2.00
CA SER A 25 -14.42 3.43 -1.34
C SER A 25 -14.67 3.36 0.15
N ILE A 26 -13.79 3.94 0.97
CA ILE A 26 -14.07 4.13 2.40
C ILE A 26 -15.44 4.80 2.64
N PHE A 27 -15.88 5.68 1.73
CA PHE A 27 -17.13 6.42 1.86
C PHE A 27 -18.38 5.60 1.54
N ASN A 28 -18.28 4.61 0.65
CA ASN A 28 -19.38 3.68 0.39
C ASN A 28 -19.24 2.37 1.19
N LEU A 29 -18.44 2.42 2.27
CA LEU A 29 -18.13 1.27 3.13
C LEU A 29 -17.61 0.07 2.32
N PHE A 30 -16.66 0.35 1.43
CA PHE A 30 -16.05 -0.61 0.52
C PHE A 30 -17.06 -1.38 -0.35
N GLY A 31 -18.11 -0.70 -0.82
CA GLY A 31 -19.15 -1.25 -1.69
C GLY A 31 -20.37 -1.82 -0.95
N LEU A 32 -20.42 -1.73 0.39
CA LEU A 32 -21.61 -2.12 1.16
C LEU A 32 -22.81 -1.19 0.88
N LEU A 33 -22.53 0.09 0.61
CA LEU A 33 -23.55 1.07 0.25
C LEU A 33 -23.63 1.21 -1.29
N PRO A 34 -24.82 1.14 -1.90
CA PRO A 34 -25.00 1.14 -3.36
C PRO A 34 -24.92 2.55 -3.96
N PHE A 35 -23.89 3.33 -3.60
CA PHE A 35 -23.62 4.63 -4.21
C PHE A 35 -22.13 4.78 -4.53
N ALA A 36 -21.85 5.55 -5.59
CA ALA A 36 -20.50 5.94 -5.94
C ALA A 36 -20.03 7.09 -5.05
N ALA A 37 -18.83 6.99 -4.48
CA ALA A 37 -18.23 8.11 -3.77
C ALA A 37 -18.07 9.31 -4.73
N PRO A 38 -18.42 10.54 -4.31
CA PRO A 38 -18.23 11.72 -5.13
C PRO A 38 -16.78 11.88 -5.61
N ALA A 39 -16.59 12.25 -6.87
CA ALA A 39 -15.28 12.30 -7.52
C ALA A 39 -14.29 13.32 -6.90
N PHE A 40 -14.79 14.30 -6.13
CA PHE A 40 -13.95 15.27 -5.43
C PHE A 40 -13.35 14.74 -4.12
N LEU A 41 -13.83 13.60 -3.62
CA LEU A 41 -13.29 12.97 -2.42
C LEU A 41 -12.08 12.09 -2.78
N PRO A 42 -11.08 11.98 -1.89
CA PRO A 42 -9.98 11.04 -2.08
C PRO A 42 -10.52 9.62 -2.24
N HIS A 43 -10.30 9.02 -3.41
CA HIS A 43 -10.79 7.69 -3.71
C HIS A 43 -9.89 6.65 -3.05
N MET A 44 -10.30 6.13 -1.89
CA MET A 44 -9.62 5.02 -1.22
C MET A 44 -10.43 3.73 -1.37
N GLY A 45 -10.24 3.05 -2.50
CA GLY A 45 -10.77 1.71 -2.73
C GLY A 45 -10.04 0.63 -1.92
N ALA A 46 -10.64 -0.55 -1.84
CA ALA A 46 -10.10 -1.69 -1.12
C ALA A 46 -8.69 -2.05 -1.63
N TRP A 47 -8.48 -2.04 -2.95
CA TRP A 47 -7.16 -2.34 -3.52
C TRP A 47 -6.11 -1.29 -3.21
N ALA A 48 -6.48 -0.02 -3.10
CA ALA A 48 -5.56 1.04 -2.70
C ALA A 48 -5.10 0.83 -1.24
N VAL A 49 -6.01 0.47 -0.34
CA VAL A 49 -5.67 0.14 1.05
C VAL A 49 -4.72 -1.05 1.13
N VAL A 50 -5.00 -2.13 0.38
CA VAL A 50 -4.12 -3.31 0.32
C VAL A 50 -2.74 -2.93 -0.23
N MET A 51 -2.70 -2.13 -1.29
CA MET A 51 -1.45 -1.63 -1.87
C MET A 51 -0.67 -0.78 -0.85
N GLY A 52 -1.33 0.10 -0.12
CA GLY A 52 -0.71 0.91 0.93
C GLY A 52 -0.13 0.09 2.07
N ILE A 53 -0.87 -0.91 2.56
CA ILE A 53 -0.40 -1.83 3.60
C ILE A 53 0.81 -2.62 3.11
N THR A 54 0.74 -3.20 1.91
CA THR A 54 1.85 -4.01 1.36
C THR A 54 3.08 -3.15 1.08
N MET A 55 2.92 -1.95 0.52
CA MET A 55 4.03 -1.01 0.34
C MET A 55 4.67 -0.62 1.67
N PHE A 56 3.87 -0.33 2.69
CA PHE A 56 4.36 -0.01 4.02
C PHE A 56 5.15 -1.17 4.63
N LEU A 57 4.63 -2.39 4.56
CA LEU A 57 5.33 -3.59 5.04
C LEU A 57 6.63 -3.84 4.28
N GLN A 58 6.63 -3.69 2.94
CA GLN A 58 7.80 -3.85 2.10
C GLN A 58 8.91 -2.85 2.48
N MET A 59 8.57 -1.57 2.67
CA MET A 59 9.55 -0.57 3.11
C MET A 59 10.13 -0.91 4.48
N ARG A 60 9.33 -1.47 5.38
CA ARG A 60 9.75 -1.89 6.73
C ARG A 60 10.64 -3.13 6.74
N MET A 61 10.78 -3.85 5.63
CA MET A 61 11.77 -4.93 5.53
C MET A 61 13.20 -4.41 5.40
N ASN A 62 13.37 -3.13 5.06
CA ASN A 62 14.68 -2.51 4.93
C ASN A 62 15.08 -1.82 6.26
N PRO A 63 16.38 -1.79 6.59
CA PRO A 63 16.86 -1.03 7.75
C PRO A 63 16.43 0.43 7.67
N ALA A 64 15.94 0.98 8.79
CA ALA A 64 15.53 2.37 8.84
C ALA A 64 16.74 3.30 8.65
N PRO A 65 16.61 4.40 7.88
CA PRO A 65 17.67 5.40 7.77
C PRO A 65 18.05 5.98 9.15
N PRO A 66 19.33 6.24 9.41
CA PRO A 66 19.77 6.82 10.69
C PRO A 66 19.31 8.27 10.87
N ASP A 67 19.09 8.99 9.76
CA ASP A 67 18.62 10.37 9.78
C ASP A 67 17.08 10.44 10.06
N PRO A 68 16.64 11.26 11.03
CA PRO A 68 15.23 11.34 11.41
C PRO A 68 14.32 11.95 10.34
N THR A 69 14.84 12.85 9.51
CA THR A 69 14.10 13.46 8.40
C THR A 69 13.84 12.42 7.32
N GLN A 70 14.86 11.64 6.96
CA GLN A 70 14.70 10.55 6.00
C GLN A 70 13.74 9.47 6.53
N ALA A 71 13.87 9.08 7.79
CA ALA A 71 12.96 8.12 8.42
C ALA A 71 11.49 8.59 8.41
N ALA A 72 11.25 9.90 8.61
CA ALA A 72 9.92 10.48 8.50
C ALA A 72 9.38 10.38 7.06
N VAL A 73 10.19 10.69 6.04
CA VAL A 73 9.81 10.56 4.63
C VAL A 73 9.43 9.11 4.29
N PHE A 74 10.23 8.13 4.67
CA PHE A 74 9.92 6.70 4.44
C PHE A 74 8.65 6.23 5.18
N THR A 75 8.33 6.85 6.31
CA THR A 75 7.11 6.53 7.07
C THR A 75 5.86 7.09 6.40
N TRP A 76 5.93 8.31 5.85
CA TRP A 76 4.79 9.00 5.25
C TRP A 76 4.59 8.70 3.76
N MET A 77 5.66 8.35 3.04
CA MET A 77 5.61 8.07 1.60
C MET A 77 4.54 7.02 1.24
N PRO A 78 4.44 5.87 1.94
CA PRO A 78 3.38 4.91 1.64
C PRO A 78 1.98 5.49 1.76
N VAL A 79 1.73 6.33 2.76
CA VAL A 79 0.42 6.95 3.01
C VAL A 79 0.08 7.89 1.85
N ILE A 80 0.96 8.83 1.54
CA ILE A 80 0.76 9.80 0.46
C ILE A 80 0.52 9.08 -0.87
N PHE A 81 1.35 8.09 -1.18
CA PHE A 81 1.29 7.36 -2.43
C PHE A 81 0.02 6.51 -2.54
N THR A 82 -0.49 5.99 -1.42
CA THR A 82 -1.78 5.28 -1.37
C THR A 82 -2.94 6.18 -1.76
N PHE A 83 -3.02 7.38 -1.20
CA PHE A 83 -4.07 8.34 -1.56
C PHE A 83 -3.95 8.81 -3.02
N MET A 84 -2.73 9.04 -3.50
CA MET A 84 -2.47 9.46 -4.88
C MET A 84 -2.86 8.37 -5.88
N MET A 85 -2.48 7.12 -5.63
CA MET A 85 -2.77 5.99 -6.51
C MET A 85 -4.20 5.48 -6.40
N GLY A 86 -4.94 5.84 -5.35
CA GLY A 86 -6.31 5.35 -5.16
C GLY A 86 -7.23 5.70 -6.32
N SER A 87 -7.07 6.86 -6.94
CA SER A 87 -7.85 7.28 -8.12
C SER A 87 -7.35 6.73 -9.46
N PHE A 88 -6.28 5.91 -9.48
CA PHE A 88 -5.74 5.32 -10.70
C PHE A 88 -6.51 4.05 -11.10
N PRO A 89 -6.36 3.58 -12.35
CA PRO A 89 -6.96 2.32 -12.81
C PRO A 89 -6.68 1.16 -11.87
N ALA A 90 -7.72 0.39 -11.52
CA ALA A 90 -7.63 -0.71 -10.57
C ALA A 90 -6.58 -1.74 -11.00
N GLY A 91 -6.41 -2.00 -12.30
CA GLY A 91 -5.40 -2.92 -12.80
C GLY A 91 -3.96 -2.51 -12.42
N LEU A 92 -3.66 -1.22 -12.43
CA LEU A 92 -2.35 -0.71 -12.00
C LEU A 92 -2.15 -0.89 -10.49
N VAL A 93 -3.17 -0.57 -9.70
CA VAL A 93 -3.12 -0.67 -8.23
C VAL A 93 -3.00 -2.14 -7.78
N ILE A 94 -3.75 -3.03 -8.42
CA ILE A 94 -3.68 -4.49 -8.20
C ILE A 94 -2.28 -5.01 -8.54
N TYR A 95 -1.72 -4.60 -9.67
CA TYR A 95 -0.35 -4.98 -10.05
C TYR A 95 0.67 -4.59 -8.97
N TRP A 96 0.59 -3.36 -8.45
CA TRP A 96 1.48 -2.90 -7.38
C TRP A 96 1.27 -3.67 -6.07
N ALA A 97 0.03 -3.85 -5.64
CA ALA A 97 -0.28 -4.61 -4.43
C ALA A 97 0.30 -6.04 -4.50
N TRP A 98 0.12 -6.69 -5.66
CA TRP A 98 0.66 -8.03 -5.89
C TRP A 98 2.19 -8.04 -5.95
N ASN A 99 2.80 -7.09 -6.64
CA ASN A 99 4.25 -6.96 -6.74
C ASN A 99 4.90 -6.75 -5.35
N ASN A 100 4.33 -5.87 -4.53
CA ASN A 100 4.80 -5.63 -3.17
C ASN A 100 4.69 -6.90 -2.33
N THR A 101 3.57 -7.63 -2.43
CA THR A 101 3.34 -8.88 -1.72
C THR A 101 4.37 -9.95 -2.08
N LEU A 102 4.60 -10.19 -3.38
CA LEU A 102 5.61 -11.13 -3.84
C LEU A 102 7.01 -10.72 -3.41
N SER A 103 7.32 -9.41 -3.48
CA SER A 103 8.61 -8.88 -3.06
C SER A 103 8.85 -9.10 -1.57
N ILE A 104 7.83 -8.89 -0.72
CA ILE A 104 7.92 -9.16 0.72
C ILE A 104 8.23 -10.63 0.98
N LEU A 105 7.48 -11.52 0.32
CA LEU A 105 7.67 -12.97 0.47
C LEU A 105 9.06 -13.38 0.01
N GLN A 106 9.48 -12.93 -1.17
CA GLN A 106 10.80 -13.22 -1.72
C GLN A 106 11.91 -12.72 -0.79
N GLN A 107 11.86 -11.45 -0.38
CA GLN A 107 12.86 -10.85 0.49
C GLN A 107 12.92 -11.59 1.83
N GLY A 108 11.76 -11.91 2.42
CA GLY A 108 11.68 -12.66 3.68
C GLY A 108 12.27 -14.05 3.58
N VAL A 109 12.02 -14.77 2.48
CA VAL A 109 12.60 -16.09 2.22
C VAL A 109 14.12 -15.99 2.04
N ILE A 110 14.62 -15.01 1.29
CA ILE A 110 16.06 -14.81 1.08
C ILE A 110 16.76 -14.48 2.39
N MET A 111 16.25 -13.53 3.17
CA MET A 111 16.83 -13.14 4.46
C MET A 111 16.89 -14.32 5.42
N LYS A 112 15.80 -15.10 5.52
CA LYS A 112 15.76 -16.32 6.34
C LYS A 112 16.80 -17.36 5.88
N ARG A 113 16.96 -17.56 4.57
CA ARG A 113 17.95 -18.50 4.02
C ARG A 113 19.39 -18.05 4.22
N GLN A 114 19.63 -16.74 4.20
CA GLN A 114 20.97 -16.14 4.37
C GLN A 114 21.32 -15.88 5.85
N GLY A 115 20.42 -16.21 6.79
CA GLY A 115 20.63 -15.91 8.22
C GLY A 115 20.58 -14.41 8.55
N ALA A 116 20.06 -13.58 7.64
CA ALA A 116 19.87 -12.15 7.87
C ALA A 116 18.63 -11.90 8.74
N LYS A 117 18.74 -10.94 9.66
CA LYS A 117 17.65 -10.55 10.55
C LYS A 117 16.54 -9.87 9.77
N ILE A 118 15.30 -10.31 9.93
CA ILE A 118 14.13 -9.68 9.31
C ILE A 118 13.77 -8.42 10.11
N GLU A 119 14.18 -7.25 9.60
CA GLU A 119 14.01 -5.94 10.26
C GLU A 119 12.53 -5.51 10.42
N LEU A 120 11.60 -6.17 9.72
CA LEU A 120 10.18 -5.85 9.73
C LEU A 120 9.63 -5.71 11.16
N TRP A 121 9.93 -6.68 12.03
CA TRP A 121 9.37 -6.71 13.38
C TRP A 121 9.95 -5.62 14.27
N ASP A 122 11.25 -5.37 14.19
CA ASP A 122 11.92 -4.32 14.95
C ASP A 122 11.44 -2.93 14.52
N ASN A 123 11.34 -2.73 13.20
CA ASN A 123 10.87 -1.48 12.62
C ASN A 123 9.40 -1.19 12.97
N LEU A 124 8.55 -2.22 13.05
CA LEU A 124 7.17 -2.07 13.50
C LEU A 124 7.09 -1.78 15.01
N ALA A 125 7.86 -2.49 15.83
CA ALA A 125 7.91 -2.24 17.28
C ALA A 125 8.43 -0.82 17.60
N ALA A 126 9.38 -0.31 16.82
CA ALA A 126 9.95 1.03 16.98
C ALA A 126 8.91 2.15 16.80
N LEU A 127 7.82 1.93 16.04
CA LEU A 127 6.76 2.91 15.87
C LEU A 127 5.93 3.15 17.13
N PHE A 128 5.80 2.11 17.97
CA PHE A 128 5.01 2.17 19.20
C PHE A 128 5.87 2.44 20.44
N ARG A 129 7.20 2.32 20.34
CA ARG A 129 8.11 2.68 21.43
C ARG A 129 8.12 4.20 21.60
N LYS A 130 7.67 4.68 22.77
CA LYS A 130 7.85 6.08 23.17
C LYS A 130 9.33 6.43 23.07
N LYS A 131 9.67 7.45 22.28
CA LYS A 131 11.00 8.07 22.35
C LYS A 131 11.15 8.65 23.76
N PRO A 132 12.24 8.39 24.49
CA PRO A 132 12.50 9.08 25.74
C PRO A 132 12.50 10.59 25.45
N SER A 133 11.85 11.37 26.34
CA SER A 133 11.89 12.83 26.26
C SER A 133 13.35 13.25 26.15
N PRO A 134 13.72 14.14 25.21
CA PRO A 134 15.02 14.79 25.28
C PRO A 134 15.13 15.36 26.69
N ALA A 135 16.15 14.94 27.44
CA ALA A 135 16.46 15.60 28.70
C ALA A 135 16.80 17.05 28.33
N GLU A 136 15.99 17.98 28.82
CA GLU A 136 16.22 19.43 28.73
C GLU A 136 17.54 19.81 29.44
#